data_AF-A0A7C8ACX4-F1
#
_entry.id   AF-A0A7C8ACX4-F1
#
_cell.length_a   1.000
_cell.length_b   1.000
_cell.length_c   1.000
_cell.angle_alpha   90.00
_cell.angle_beta   90.00
_cell.angle_gamma   90.00
#
_symmetry.space_group_name_H-M   'P 1'
#
loop_
_entity.id
_entity.type
_entity.pdbx_description
1 polymer ?
#
loop_
_entity_poly.entity_id
_entity_poly.type
_entity_poly.pdbx_seq_one_letter_code
_entity_poly.pdbx_strand_id
1 'polypeptide(L)' 'PHPETDLLLAGRLPTQAPEVDGGVIVTAGYAEAGEICRVQITAAHDYDLEGQIV' A
#
# COMPACT_ATOMS: atom_id res chain seq x y z
N PRO A 1 4.07 -4.65 6.68
CA PRO A 1 3.41 -5.96 6.40
C PRO A 1 1.90 -5.75 6.24
N HIS A 2 1.24 -6.50 5.35
CA HIS A 2 -0.20 -6.41 5.14
C HIS A 2 -0.97 -7.12 6.28
N PRO A 3 -2.10 -6.57 6.78
CA PRO A 3 -2.79 -7.12 7.95
C PRO A 3 -3.35 -8.53 7.74
N GLU A 4 -3.66 -8.89 6.48
CA GLU A 4 -4.24 -10.21 6.15
C GLU A 4 -3.21 -11.25 5.67
N THR A 5 -1.99 -10.83 5.30
CA THR A 5 -0.98 -11.74 4.77
C THR A 5 0.44 -11.20 4.94
N ASP A 6 1.38 -12.09 5.26
CA ASP A 6 2.80 -11.75 5.38
C ASP A 6 3.50 -11.61 4.01
N LEU A 7 2.83 -11.99 2.92
CA LEU A 7 3.42 -11.97 1.57
C LEU A 7 3.42 -10.59 0.91
N LEU A 8 2.64 -9.65 1.44
CA LEU A 8 2.43 -8.34 0.85
C LEU A 8 2.77 -7.23 1.83
N LEU A 9 3.08 -6.06 1.28
CA LEU A 9 3.21 -4.84 2.05
C LEU A 9 1.90 -4.05 1.94
N ALA A 10 1.62 -3.26 2.97
CA ALA A 10 0.48 -2.34 3.00
C ALA A 10 0.98 -0.94 3.37
N GLY A 11 0.39 0.06 2.72
CA GLY A 11 0.67 1.46 2.96
C GLY A 11 -0.58 2.30 2.73
N ARG A 12 -0.40 3.62 2.74
CA ARG A 12 -1.45 4.60 2.45
C ARG A 12 -0.86 5.81 1.76
N LEU A 13 -1.65 6.44 0.91
CA LEU A 13 -1.34 7.74 0.34
C LEU A 13 -1.49 8.84 1.41
N PRO A 14 -0.84 10.00 1.24
CA PRO A 14 -1.05 11.15 2.14
C PRO A 14 -2.50 11.64 2.21
N THR A 15 -3.31 11.30 1.21
CA THR A 15 -4.73 11.66 1.11
C THR A 15 -5.67 10.65 1.78
N GLN A 16 -5.17 9.50 2.25
CA GLN A 16 -5.96 8.44 2.88
C GLN A 16 -5.84 8.53 4.41
N ALA A 17 -6.96 8.71 5.09
CA ALA A 17 -7.06 8.65 6.53
C ALA A 17 -6.91 7.20 7.03
N PRO A 18 -6.18 6.98 8.15
CA PRO A 18 -6.02 5.64 8.71
C PRO A 18 -7.36 5.07 9.17
N GLU A 19 -7.56 3.77 8.97
CA GLU A 19 -8.71 2.95 9.45
C GLU A 19 -10.09 3.31 8.87
N VAL A 20 -10.22 4.44 8.19
CA VAL A 20 -11.48 4.93 7.60
C VAL A 20 -11.47 4.80 6.08
N ASP A 21 -10.38 5.24 5.44
CA ASP A 21 -10.22 5.11 3.99
C ASP A 21 -9.58 3.77 3.64
N GLY A 22 -9.66 3.39 2.35
CA GLY A 22 -8.92 2.24 1.84
C GLY A 22 -7.40 2.44 1.88
N GLY A 23 -6.66 1.42 1.47
CA GLY A 23 -5.21 1.38 1.53
C GLY A 23 -4.52 1.26 0.18
N VAL A 24 -3.21 1.11 0.24
CA VAL A 24 -2.37 0.72 -0.90
C VAL A 24 -1.78 -0.66 -0.60
N ILE A 25 -2.13 -1.65 -1.41
CA ILE A 25 -1.55 -2.99 -1.42
C ILE A 25 -0.33 -2.97 -2.31
N VAL A 26 0.84 -3.26 -1.74
CA VAL A 26 2.12 -3.25 -2.47
C VAL A 26 2.52 -4.67 -2.80
N THR A 27 2.54 -4.99 -4.10
CA THR A 27 2.76 -6.34 -4.62
C THR A 27 4.20 -6.65 -5.00
N ALA A 28 5.05 -5.63 -5.11
CA ALA A 28 6.48 -5.79 -5.38
C ALA A 28 7.32 -4.68 -4.74
N GLY A 29 8.54 -5.05 -4.34
CA GLY A 29 9.51 -4.18 -3.68
C GLY A 29 9.67 -4.48 -2.19
N TYR A 30 10.57 -3.75 -1.54
CA TYR A 30 10.88 -3.87 -0.12
C TYR A 30 10.80 -2.50 0.53
N ALA A 31 10.25 -2.43 1.74
CA ALA A 31 10.21 -1.24 2.58
C ALA A 31 10.07 -1.65 4.04
N GLU A 32 10.55 -0.81 4.95
CA GLU A 32 10.31 -0.97 6.38
C GLU A 32 9.05 -0.21 6.85
N ALA A 33 8.44 -0.66 7.94
CA ALA A 33 7.26 0.01 8.48
C ALA A 33 7.62 1.43 8.95
N GLY A 34 6.88 2.43 8.44
CA GLY A 34 7.14 3.85 8.73
C GLY A 34 8.00 4.56 7.68
N GLU A 35 8.56 3.82 6.72
CA GLU A 35 9.29 4.40 5.60
C GLU A 35 8.36 5.09 4.60
N ILE A 36 8.79 6.24 4.04
CA ILE A 36 8.07 6.93 2.96
C ILE A 36 8.69 6.48 1.63
N CYS A 37 7.95 5.68 0.88
CA CYS A 37 8.39 5.14 -0.41
C CYS A 37 7.62 5.75 -1.58
N ARG A 38 8.25 5.79 -2.76
CA ARG A 38 7.53 6.02 -4.02
C ARG A 38 6.91 4.71 -4.48
N VAL A 39 5.65 4.78 -4.88
CA VAL A 39 4.89 3.63 -5.38
C VAL A 39 4.23 4.03 -6.69
N GLN A 40 4.40 3.19 -7.71
CA GLN A 40 3.65 3.27 -8.95
C GLN A 40 2.34 2.49 -8.78
N ILE A 41 1.20 3.16 -8.91
CA ILE A 41 -0.12 2.50 -8.87
C ILE A 41 -0.32 1.73 -10.18
N THR A 42 -0.72 0.46 -10.06
CA THR A 42 -0.92 -0.48 -11.17
C THR A 42 -2.40 -0.81 -11.39
N ALA A 43 -3.19 -0.80 -10.33
CA ALA A 43 -4.65 -1.01 -10.41
C ALA A 43 -5.40 -0.25 -9.30
N ALA A 44 -6.69 -0.03 -9.53
CA ALA A 44 -7.63 0.46 -8.54
C ALA A 44 -8.75 -0.55 -8.38
N HIS A 45 -9.08 -0.86 -7.13
CA HIS A 45 -10.23 -1.66 -6.72
C HIS A 45 -11.28 -0.72 -6.10
N ASP A 46 -12.39 -1.29 -5.62
CA ASP A 46 -13.52 -0.49 -5.11
C ASP A 46 -13.13 0.49 -4.00
N TYR A 47 -12.17 0.10 -3.14
CA TYR A 47 -11.67 0.92 -2.03
C TYR A 47 -10.15 1.02 -1.97
N ASP A 48 -9.44 0.00 -2.45
CA ASP A 48 -7.99 -0.12 -2.34
C ASP A 48 -7.27 0.16 -3.67
N LEU A 49 -6.00 0.53 -3.57
CA LEU A 49 -5.10 0.65 -4.70
C LEU A 49 -4.07 -0.47 -4.68
N GLU A 50 -3.67 -0.96 -5.84
CA GLU A 50 -2.54 -1.86 -6.01
C GLU A 50 -1.35 -1.09 -6.56
N GLY A 51 -0.13 -1.36 -6.08
CA GLY A 51 1.07 -0.76 -6.65
C GLY A 51 2.37 -1.48 -6.36
N GLN A 52 3.45 -0.95 -6.94
CA GLN A 52 4.82 -1.48 -6.81
C GLN A 52 5.79 -0.35 -6.46
N ILE A 53 6.76 -0.63 -5.59
CA ILE A 53 7.79 0.36 -5.19
C ILE A 53 8.76 0.61 -6.35
N VAL A 54 9.14 1.89 -6.55
CA VAL A 54 10.08 2.35 -7.59
C VAL A 54 11.29 3.10 -7.03
#